data_AF-A0AAJ4ZC07-F1
#
_entry.id   AF-A0AAJ4ZC07-F1
#
_cell.length_a   1.000
_cell.length_b   1.000
_cell.length_c   1.000
_cell.angle_alpha   90.00
_cell.angle_beta   90.00
_cell.angle_gamma   90.00
#
_symmetry.space_group_name_H-M   'P 1'
#
loop_
_entity.id
_entity.type
_entity.pdbx_description
1 polymer ?
#
loop_
_entity_poly.entity_id
_entity_poly.type
_entity_poly.pdbx_seq_one_letter_code
_entity_poly.pdbx_strand_id
1 'polypeptide(L)'
;MQVDANVNGNSICNGKHLPNPMLTYTITDLAREFDITPRAIRFYEDQGLLTPAREGPGGRHRVYTGQDRTRLKLTLRGKRLGLTLSEIKTILDLYESPKDTVPQLKVFLETLSQHRQVLEQQLEDLHATLDEVSQHEAQCLALLEAAGEAAPPVVSRLGKATAPSH
;
A
#
# COMPACT_ATOMS: atom_id res chain seq x y z
N MET A 1 -12.41 -2.10 -35.94
CA MET A 1 -11.81 -1.00 -35.15
C MET A 1 -11.57 -1.54 -33.76
N GLN A 2 -10.43 -2.19 -33.58
CA GLN A 2 -9.91 -2.62 -32.29
C GLN A 2 -9.32 -1.41 -31.59
N VAL A 3 -9.64 -1.24 -30.31
CA VAL A 3 -8.87 -0.41 -29.39
C VAL A 3 -8.37 -1.34 -28.29
N ASP A 4 -7.07 -1.58 -28.33
CA ASP A 4 -6.37 -2.51 -27.44
C ASP A 4 -6.31 -1.94 -26.02
N ALA A 5 -7.15 -2.47 -25.14
CA ALA A 5 -7.11 -2.19 -23.71
C ALA A 5 -6.00 -3.03 -23.05
N ASN A 6 -4.74 -2.58 -23.18
CA ASN A 6 -3.66 -3.04 -22.32
C ASN A 6 -3.73 -2.30 -20.98
N VAL A 7 -4.54 -2.83 -20.05
CA VAL A 7 -4.57 -2.39 -18.65
C VAL A 7 -3.83 -3.43 -17.82
N ASN A 8 -2.64 -3.06 -17.35
CA ASN A 8 -1.79 -3.86 -16.47
C ASN A 8 -2.56 -4.41 -15.24
N GLY A 9 -3.02 -5.66 -15.33
CA GLY A 9 -2.81 -6.72 -14.34
C GLY A 9 -3.30 -6.57 -12.89
N ASN A 10 -4.07 -5.56 -12.49
CA ASN A 10 -4.47 -5.36 -11.08
C ASN A 10 -5.95 -5.70 -10.82
N SER A 11 -6.27 -6.98 -10.79
CA SER A 11 -7.58 -7.47 -10.34
C SER A 11 -7.70 -7.37 -8.82
N ILE A 12 -8.45 -6.37 -8.35
CA ILE A 12 -8.85 -6.24 -6.93
C ILE A 12 -10.06 -7.15 -6.63
N CYS A 13 -10.70 -7.73 -7.65
CA CYS A 13 -11.98 -8.44 -7.53
C CYS A 13 -12.11 -9.76 -8.31
N ASN A 14 -11.03 -10.39 -8.81
CA ASN A 14 -11.18 -11.71 -9.45
C ASN A 14 -11.25 -12.86 -8.42
N GLY A 15 -12.49 -13.26 -8.13
CA GLY A 15 -12.98 -14.64 -8.30
C GLY A 15 -12.25 -15.77 -7.56
N LYS A 16 -12.88 -16.26 -6.49
CA LYS A 16 -12.76 -17.64 -5.97
C LYS A 16 -11.33 -18.21 -5.91
N HIS A 17 -10.41 -17.58 -5.19
CA HIS A 17 -9.30 -18.35 -4.63
C HIS A 17 -9.77 -18.97 -3.31
N LEU A 18 -10.44 -20.13 -3.40
CA LEU A 18 -10.58 -20.98 -2.23
C LEU A 18 -9.15 -21.35 -1.79
N PRO A 19 -8.73 -21.05 -0.56
CA PRO A 19 -7.39 -21.41 -0.10
C PRO A 19 -7.26 -22.92 -0.23
N ASN A 20 -6.25 -23.40 -0.95
CA ASN A 20 -5.97 -24.83 -1.00
C ASN A 20 -5.60 -25.27 0.44
N PRO A 21 -6.46 -26.01 1.16
CA PRO A 21 -6.31 -26.20 2.59
C PRO A 21 -5.12 -27.11 2.96
N MET A 22 -4.41 -27.66 1.97
CA MET A 22 -3.28 -28.56 2.17
C MET A 22 -1.90 -27.89 2.06
N LEU A 23 -1.81 -26.62 1.66
CA LEU A 23 -0.52 -25.91 1.62
C LEU A 23 -0.28 -25.18 2.93
N THR A 24 0.68 -25.68 3.70
CA THR A 24 1.22 -25.05 4.90
C THR A 24 2.52 -24.33 4.56
N TYR A 25 2.74 -23.21 5.24
CA TYR A 25 3.92 -22.36 5.06
C TYR A 25 4.65 -22.21 6.39
N THR A 26 5.96 -22.07 6.35
CA THR A 26 6.74 -21.61 7.51
C THR A 26 6.87 -20.09 7.50
N ILE A 27 7.30 -19.53 8.63
CA ILE A 27 7.58 -18.08 8.73
C ILE A 27 8.63 -17.64 7.71
N THR A 28 9.60 -18.52 7.40
CA THR A 28 10.67 -18.23 6.45
C THR A 28 10.15 -18.21 5.01
N ASP A 29 9.21 -19.09 4.69
CA ASP A 29 8.59 -19.12 3.36
C ASP A 29 7.82 -17.84 3.10
N LEU A 30 6.99 -17.42 4.05
CA LEU A 30 6.24 -16.17 3.95
C LEU A 30 7.16 -14.93 3.96
N ALA A 31 8.21 -14.94 4.78
CA ALA A 31 9.19 -13.84 4.82
C ALA A 31 9.86 -13.65 3.46
N ARG A 32 10.28 -14.76 2.83
CA ARG A 32 10.89 -14.73 1.49
C ARG A 32 9.89 -14.34 0.42
N GLU A 33 8.67 -14.87 0.47
CA GLU A 33 7.65 -14.60 -0.53
C GLU A 33 7.26 -13.12 -0.57
N PHE A 34 7.08 -12.51 0.60
CA PHE A 34 6.62 -11.12 0.71
C PHE A 34 7.74 -10.10 0.87
N ASP A 35 9.00 -10.54 0.80
CA ASP A 35 10.18 -9.72 1.00
C ASP A 35 10.12 -8.90 2.30
N ILE A 36 9.81 -9.58 3.41
CA ILE A 36 9.76 -9.00 4.75
C ILE A 36 10.53 -9.86 5.74
N THR A 37 10.94 -9.25 6.85
CA THR A 37 11.64 -9.99 7.88
C THR A 37 10.69 -10.92 8.65
N PRO A 38 11.17 -12.08 9.15
CA PRO A 38 10.39 -12.89 10.10
C PRO A 38 9.95 -12.10 11.34
N ARG A 39 10.72 -11.07 11.73
CA ARG A 39 10.35 -10.15 12.82
C ARG A 39 9.08 -9.37 12.49
N ALA A 40 8.91 -8.91 11.25
CA ALA A 40 7.70 -8.22 10.80
C ALA A 40 6.48 -9.15 10.83
N ILE A 41 6.63 -10.42 10.42
CA ILE A 41 5.54 -11.40 10.49
C ILE A 41 5.09 -11.63 11.94
N ARG A 42 6.02 -11.79 12.87
CA ARG A 42 5.72 -11.91 14.31
C ARG A 42 5.03 -10.67 14.85
N PHE A 43 5.47 -9.49 14.41
CA PHE A 43 4.78 -8.26 14.78
C PHE A 43 3.30 -8.29 14.33
N TYR A 44 2.99 -8.76 13.13
CA TYR A 44 1.60 -8.91 12.69
C TYR A 44 0.83 -10.00 13.45
N GLU A 45 1.48 -11.07 13.91
CA GLU A 45 0.90 -12.03 14.86
C GLU A 45 0.53 -11.35 16.19
N ASP A 46 1.45 -10.57 16.77
CA ASP A 46 1.24 -9.88 18.05
C ASP A 46 0.10 -8.87 17.98
N GLN A 47 -0.12 -8.28 16.79
CA GLN A 47 -1.26 -7.38 16.52
C GLN A 47 -2.57 -8.14 16.22
N GLY A 48 -2.54 -9.47 16.22
CA GLY A 48 -3.71 -10.33 15.97
C GLY A 48 -4.18 -10.33 14.52
N LEU A 49 -3.31 -10.00 13.56
CA LEU A 49 -3.63 -10.02 12.13
C LEU A 49 -3.41 -11.40 11.51
N LEU A 50 -2.59 -12.24 12.15
CA LEU A 50 -2.32 -13.62 11.75
C LEU A 50 -2.53 -14.54 12.95
N THR A 51 -2.97 -15.77 12.71
CA THR A 51 -3.22 -16.72 13.79
C THR A 51 -2.68 -18.11 13.39
N PRO A 52 -1.34 -18.25 13.33
CA PRO A 52 -0.74 -19.51 12.88
C PRO A 52 -1.04 -20.66 13.85
N ALA A 53 -1.21 -21.84 13.29
CA ALA A 53 -1.24 -23.08 14.07
C ALA A 53 0.15 -23.36 14.67
N ARG A 54 0.18 -24.09 15.79
CA ARG A 54 1.42 -24.54 16.42
C ARG A 54 1.50 -26.06 16.37
N GLU A 55 2.59 -26.57 15.82
CA GLU A 55 2.84 -28.01 15.68
C GLU A 55 4.13 -28.46 16.39
N GLY A 56 4.19 -29.76 16.67
CA GLY A 56 5.33 -30.43 17.32
C GLY A 56 5.34 -30.36 18.86
N PRO A 57 6.29 -31.05 19.51
CA PRO A 57 6.41 -31.09 20.97
C PRO A 57 6.57 -29.68 21.55
N GLY A 58 5.66 -29.29 22.45
CA GLY A 58 5.67 -27.96 23.08
C GLY A 58 5.26 -26.80 22.17
N GLY A 59 4.65 -27.05 21.01
CA GLY A 59 4.14 -26.00 20.11
C GLY A 59 5.24 -25.10 19.54
N ARG A 60 6.44 -25.67 19.34
CA ARG A 60 7.64 -24.92 18.95
C ARG A 60 7.61 -24.43 17.49
N HIS A 61 6.88 -25.10 16.61
CA HIS A 61 6.82 -24.77 15.19
C HIS A 61 5.53 -24.01 14.85
N ARG A 62 5.67 -22.83 14.24
CA ARG A 62 4.54 -22.06 13.69
C ARG A 62 4.29 -22.53 12.27
N VAL A 63 3.04 -22.86 11.99
CA VAL A 63 2.57 -23.33 10.69
C VAL A 63 1.46 -22.40 10.23
N TYR A 64 1.66 -21.77 9.09
CA TYR A 64 0.72 -20.81 8.50
C TYR A 64 -0.06 -21.51 7.40
N THR A 65 -1.35 -21.24 7.33
CA THR A 65 -2.24 -21.78 6.31
C THR A 65 -2.28 -20.90 5.06
N GLY A 66 -2.91 -21.37 3.98
CA GLY A 66 -3.24 -20.53 2.83
C GLY A 66 -4.11 -19.31 3.18
N GLN A 67 -4.91 -19.40 4.25
CA GLN A 67 -5.69 -18.28 4.77
C GLN A 67 -4.78 -17.23 5.41
N ASP A 68 -3.83 -17.64 6.27
CA ASP A 68 -2.83 -16.74 6.86
C ASP A 68 -2.00 -16.03 5.79
N ARG A 69 -1.59 -16.76 4.74
CA ARG A 69 -0.90 -16.17 3.59
C ARG A 69 -1.74 -15.08 2.92
N THR A 70 -3.03 -15.33 2.73
CA THR A 70 -3.96 -14.35 2.14
C THR A 70 -4.13 -13.13 3.05
N ARG A 71 -4.30 -13.34 4.36
CA ARG A 71 -4.37 -12.27 5.36
C ARG A 71 -3.11 -11.41 5.39
N LEU A 72 -1.93 -12.03 5.34
CA LEU A 72 -0.64 -11.32 5.30
C LEU A 72 -0.53 -10.47 4.02
N LYS A 73 -0.88 -11.02 2.86
CA LYS A 73 -0.89 -10.28 1.59
C LYS A 73 -1.79 -9.05 1.65
N LEU A 74 -2.99 -9.19 2.22
CA LEU A 74 -3.94 -8.08 2.38
C LEU A 74 -3.46 -7.05 3.39
N THR A 75 -2.86 -7.49 4.51
CA THR A 75 -2.24 -6.61 5.50
C THR A 75 -1.18 -5.72 4.87
N LEU A 76 -0.27 -6.31 4.09
CA LEU A 76 0.80 -5.56 3.43
C LEU A 76 0.26 -4.57 2.40
N ARG A 77 -0.81 -4.94 1.68
CA ARG A 77 -1.49 -4.02 0.75
C ARG A 77 -2.15 -2.86 1.49
N GLY A 78 -2.88 -3.11 2.58
CA GLY A 78 -3.49 -2.07 3.39
C GLY A 78 -2.45 -1.08 3.94
N LYS A 79 -1.31 -1.59 4.41
CA LYS A 79 -0.20 -0.75 4.87
C LYS A 79 0.36 0.15 3.76
N ARG A 80 0.44 -0.34 2.52
CA ARG A 80 0.87 0.46 1.36
C ARG A 80 -0.14 1.55 0.99
N LEU A 81 -1.42 1.35 1.31
CA LEU A 81 -2.48 2.33 1.10
C LEU A 81 -2.61 3.35 2.23
N GLY A 82 -1.69 3.33 3.22
CA GLY A 82 -1.72 4.25 4.35
C GLY A 82 -2.65 3.82 5.50
N LEU A 83 -3.32 2.67 5.38
CA LEU A 83 -4.25 2.21 6.41
C LEU A 83 -3.51 1.89 7.72
N THR A 84 -4.19 2.19 8.83
CA THR A 84 -3.79 1.77 10.17
C THR A 84 -3.98 0.26 10.34
N LEU A 85 -3.25 -0.35 11.27
CA LEU A 85 -3.39 -1.79 11.55
C LEU A 85 -4.79 -2.15 12.06
N SER A 86 -5.45 -1.24 12.79
CA SER A 86 -6.83 -1.40 13.25
C SER A 86 -7.85 -1.42 12.11
N GLU A 87 -7.69 -0.55 11.11
CA GLU A 87 -8.55 -0.55 9.92
C GLU A 87 -8.34 -1.82 9.11
N ILE A 88 -7.08 -2.20 8.89
CA ILE A 88 -6.72 -3.45 8.22
C ILE A 88 -7.37 -4.65 8.93
N LYS A 89 -7.28 -4.71 10.26
CA LYS A 89 -7.92 -5.78 11.04
C LYS A 89 -9.43 -5.80 10.84
N THR A 90 -10.08 -4.65 10.95
CA THR A 90 -11.53 -4.52 10.72
C THR A 90 -11.91 -5.06 9.35
N ILE A 91 -11.15 -4.71 8.31
CA ILE A 91 -11.38 -5.19 6.95
C ILE A 91 -11.21 -6.71 6.87
N LEU A 92 -10.13 -7.27 7.44
CA LEU A 92 -9.88 -8.71 7.42
C LEU A 92 -10.97 -9.50 8.16
N ASP A 93 -11.47 -8.98 9.28
CA ASP A 93 -12.51 -9.63 10.08
C ASP A 93 -13.86 -9.65 9.34
N LEU A 94 -14.14 -8.67 8.47
CA LEU A 94 -15.29 -8.70 7.56
C LEU A 94 -15.17 -9.85 6.55
N TYR A 95 -13.99 -10.07 5.96
CA TYR A 95 -13.77 -11.16 5.00
C TYR A 95 -14.00 -12.57 5.59
N GLU A 96 -13.84 -12.74 6.90
CA GLU A 96 -14.01 -14.04 7.58
C GLU A 96 -15.43 -14.25 8.13
N SER A 97 -16.27 -13.22 8.11
CA SER A 97 -17.63 -13.32 8.62
C SER A 97 -18.57 -13.91 7.56
N PRO A 98 -19.27 -15.03 7.83
CA PRO A 98 -20.28 -15.59 6.92
C PRO A 98 -21.57 -14.76 6.85
N LYS A 99 -21.62 -13.59 7.49
CA LYS A 99 -22.79 -12.68 7.53
C LYS A 99 -22.88 -11.83 6.26
N ASP A 100 -24.06 -11.23 6.05
CA ASP A 100 -24.38 -10.39 4.89
C ASP A 100 -23.20 -9.50 4.47
N THR A 101 -22.64 -9.83 3.31
CA THR A 101 -21.42 -9.20 2.76
C THR A 101 -21.68 -7.75 2.36
N VAL A 102 -22.93 -7.36 2.13
CA VAL A 102 -23.30 -6.05 1.58
C VAL A 102 -23.09 -4.89 2.59
N PRO A 103 -23.60 -4.93 3.84
CA PRO A 103 -23.29 -3.90 4.84
C PRO A 103 -21.78 -3.73 5.08
N GLN A 104 -21.04 -4.83 5.05
CA GLN A 104 -19.59 -4.85 5.27
C GLN A 104 -18.84 -4.15 4.12
N LEU A 105 -19.21 -4.45 2.87
CA LEU A 105 -18.67 -3.78 1.69
C LEU A 105 -18.97 -2.29 1.67
N LYS A 106 -20.12 -1.86 2.20
CA LYS A 106 -20.45 -0.43 2.32
C LYS A 106 -19.52 0.29 3.28
N VAL A 107 -19.31 -0.25 4.48
CA VAL A 107 -18.36 0.30 5.46
C VAL A 107 -16.94 0.35 4.87
N PHE A 108 -16.55 -0.71 4.17
CA PHE A 108 -15.23 -0.75 3.52
C PHE A 108 -15.06 0.31 2.44
N LEU A 109 -16.07 0.47 1.57
CA LEU A 109 -16.06 1.49 0.52
C LEU A 109 -15.99 2.91 1.10
N GLU A 110 -16.67 3.14 2.23
CA GLU A 110 -16.63 4.40 2.96
C GLU A 110 -15.21 4.69 3.50
N THR A 111 -14.58 3.72 4.17
CA THR A 111 -13.20 3.86 4.65
C THR A 111 -12.21 4.13 3.52
N LEU A 112 -12.34 3.44 2.39
CA LEU A 112 -11.49 3.68 1.21
C LEU A 112 -11.71 5.06 0.60
N SER A 113 -12.97 5.53 0.56
CA SER A 113 -13.31 6.84 0.00
C SER A 113 -12.75 7.97 0.86
N GLN A 114 -12.84 7.84 2.19
CA GLN A 114 -12.24 8.80 3.14
C GLN A 114 -10.72 8.87 2.97
N HIS A 115 -10.04 7.72 2.87
CA HIS A 115 -8.60 7.70 2.63
C HIS A 115 -8.22 8.30 1.28
N ARG A 116 -8.97 8.00 0.22
CA ARG A 116 -8.74 8.62 -1.10
C ARG A 116 -8.81 10.14 -1.00
N GLN A 117 -9.83 10.68 -0.34
CA GLN A 117 -9.99 12.12 -0.17
C GLN A 117 -8.82 12.76 0.58
N VAL A 118 -8.30 12.10 1.63
CA VAL A 118 -7.12 12.59 2.37
C VAL A 118 -5.89 12.61 1.46
N LEU A 119 -5.67 11.58 0.66
CA LEU A 119 -4.53 11.52 -0.27
C LEU A 119 -4.65 12.56 -1.39
N GLU A 120 -5.85 12.77 -1.92
CA GLU A 120 -6.13 13.82 -2.91
C GLU A 120 -5.82 15.21 -2.35
N GLN A 121 -6.25 15.50 -1.12
CA GLN A 121 -5.91 16.77 -0.44
C GLN A 121 -4.40 16.93 -0.25
N GLN A 122 -3.71 15.87 0.18
CA GLN A 122 -2.26 15.91 0.34
C GLN A 122 -1.51 16.17 -0.98
N LEU A 123 -2.04 15.66 -2.10
CA LEU A 123 -1.49 15.96 -3.42
C LEU A 123 -1.68 17.43 -3.81
N GLU A 124 -2.85 17.99 -3.53
CA GLU A 124 -3.12 19.42 -3.77
C GLU A 124 -2.18 20.32 -2.95
N ASP A 125 -2.04 20.04 -1.65
CA ASP A 125 -1.15 20.79 -0.76
C ASP A 125 0.32 20.69 -1.21
N LEU A 126 0.74 19.51 -1.67
CA LEU A 126 2.10 19.27 -2.16
C LEU A 126 2.36 20.01 -3.47
N HIS A 127 1.37 20.06 -4.39
CA HIS A 127 1.48 20.88 -5.60
C HIS A 127 1.60 22.37 -5.26
N ALA A 128 0.77 22.89 -4.36
CA ALA A 128 0.87 24.28 -3.91
C ALA A 128 2.24 24.60 -3.32
N THR A 129 2.78 23.70 -2.49
CA THR A 129 4.12 23.84 -1.91
C THR A 129 5.21 23.84 -2.99
N LEU A 130 5.11 22.97 -4.01
CA LEU A 130 6.06 22.93 -5.12
C LEU A 130 6.01 24.22 -5.96
N ASP A 131 4.83 24.79 -6.17
CA ASP A 131 4.67 26.05 -6.87
C ASP A 131 5.32 27.21 -6.09
N GLU A 132 5.12 27.27 -4.77
CA GLU A 132 5.79 28.26 -3.91
C GLU A 132 7.32 28.13 -3.96
N VAL A 133 7.84 26.90 -3.84
CA VAL A 133 9.28 26.64 -3.96
C VAL A 133 9.81 27.10 -5.32
N SER A 134 9.10 26.77 -6.41
CA SER A 134 9.50 27.14 -7.77
C SER A 134 9.51 28.67 -7.97
N GLN A 135 8.53 29.38 -7.39
CA GLN A 135 8.49 30.84 -7.42
C GLN A 135 9.68 31.44 -6.67
N HIS A 136 10.02 30.92 -5.50
CA HIS A 136 11.19 31.37 -4.75
C HIS A 136 12.50 31.08 -5.47
N GLU A 137 12.63 29.91 -6.10
CA GLU A 137 13.80 29.60 -6.95
C GLU A 137 13.94 30.61 -8.10
N ALA A 138 12.84 30.92 -8.80
CA ALA A 138 12.85 31.90 -9.88
C ALA A 138 13.22 33.32 -9.39
N GLN A 139 12.71 33.73 -8.23
CA GLN A 139 13.05 35.02 -7.62
C GLN A 139 14.54 35.10 -7.26
N CYS A 140 15.10 34.06 -6.65
CA CYS A 140 16.52 34.00 -6.32
C CYS A 140 17.39 34.08 -7.57
N LEU A 141 17.04 33.35 -8.63
CA LEU A 141 17.75 33.41 -9.92
C LEU A 141 17.72 34.81 -10.52
N ALA A 142 16.54 35.46 -10.56
CA ALA A 142 16.41 36.82 -11.08
C ALA A 142 17.26 37.85 -10.30
N LEU A 143 17.33 37.71 -8.97
CA LEU A 143 18.16 38.58 -8.12
C LEU A 143 19.67 38.36 -8.35
N LEU A 144 20.11 37.11 -8.55
CA LEU A 144 21.50 36.80 -8.86
C LEU A 144 21.91 37.35 -10.23
N GLU A 145 21.06 37.18 -11.24
CA GLU A 145 21.26 37.77 -12.57
C GLU A 145 21.37 39.30 -12.51
N ALA A 146 20.48 39.95 -11.75
CA ALA A 146 20.52 41.39 -11.54
C ALA A 146 21.79 41.87 -10.81
N ALA A 147 22.36 41.02 -9.94
CA ALA A 147 23.62 41.28 -9.24
C ALA A 147 24.87 40.97 -10.10
N GLY A 148 24.70 40.39 -11.29
CA GLY A 148 25.81 39.97 -12.16
C GLY A 148 26.55 38.72 -11.67
N GLU A 149 25.96 37.98 -10.73
CA GLU A 149 26.53 36.75 -10.16
C GLU A 149 25.98 35.52 -10.90
N ALA A 150 26.83 34.53 -11.15
CA ALA A 150 26.39 33.31 -11.82
C ALA A 150 25.54 32.44 -10.88
N ALA A 151 24.41 31.94 -11.37
CA ALA A 151 23.55 31.05 -10.58
C ALA A 151 24.34 29.81 -10.12
N PRO A 152 24.22 29.40 -8.85
CA PRO A 152 24.86 28.18 -8.37
C PRO A 152 24.31 26.97 -9.15
N PRO A 153 25.11 25.90 -9.33
CA PRO A 153 24.62 24.67 -9.95
C PRO A 153 23.60 24.00 -9.02
N VAL A 154 22.32 24.38 -9.15
CA VAL A 154 21.23 23.69 -8.47
C VAL A 154 21.16 22.28 -9.03
N VAL A 155 21.16 21.28 -8.13
CA VAL A 155 21.10 19.86 -8.50
C VAL A 155 19.72 19.58 -9.10
N SER A 156 19.58 19.77 -10.40
CA SER A 156 18.40 19.41 -11.19
C SER A 156 18.30 17.89 -11.33
N ARG A 157 18.01 17.21 -10.22
CA ARG A 157 17.46 15.86 -10.25
C ARG A 157 15.96 15.98 -10.15
N LEU A 158 15.30 16.16 -11.27
CA LEU A 158 14.05 15.47 -11.63
C LEU A 158 13.77 15.79 -13.09
N GLY A 159 13.83 14.76 -13.92
CA GLY A 159 13.56 14.85 -15.35
C GLY A 159 12.14 15.37 -15.58
N LYS A 160 12.01 16.23 -16.58
CA LYS A 160 10.73 16.62 -17.18
C LYS A 160 9.88 15.39 -17.43
N ALA A 161 8.80 15.24 -16.67
CA ALA A 161 7.64 14.46 -17.09
C ALA A 161 6.58 15.44 -17.56
N THR A 162 6.78 16.00 -18.75
CA THR A 162 5.69 16.65 -19.50
C THR A 162 4.77 15.53 -19.97
N ALA A 163 3.56 15.43 -19.43
CA ALA A 163 2.48 14.68 -20.05
C ALA A 163 1.60 15.66 -20.86
N PRO A 164 1.20 15.31 -22.10
CA PRO A 164 0.45 16.20 -22.97
C PRO A 164 -1.02 16.29 -22.56
N SER A 165 -1.57 17.49 -22.66
CA SER A 165 -3.01 17.73 -22.65
C SER A 165 -3.69 17.01 -23.81
N HIS A 166 -4.78 16.29 -23.53
CA HIS A 166 -5.81 15.93 -24.50
C HIS A 166 -7.18 16.25 -23.93
#